data_AF-A0AAV2VL97-F1
#
_entry.id   AF-A0AAV2VL97-F1
#
_cell.length_a   1.000
_cell.length_b   1.000
_cell.length_c   1.000
_cell.angle_alpha   90.00
_cell.angle_beta   90.00
_cell.angle_gamma   90.00
#
_symmetry.space_group_name_H-M   'P 1'
#
loop_
_entity.id
_entity.type
_entity.pdbx_description
1 polymer ?
#
loop_
_entity_poly.entity_id
_entity_poly.type
_entity_poly.pdbx_seq_one_letter_code
_entity_poly.pdbx_strand_id
1 'polypeptide(L)'
;MIDGYINTASLKERFEQAPLVECYGVRFEDSDSYYMVIPIDGKRIVLSTWRSEVKKPFRRAESLIKEAENFGFTSTKFGAFEEEKIASFGKTNAIATDKLSALKYCLSLFPALGIKLKIKRTDFDNSKIDEGIDSYFRSESEGEKILVCDLIKGNVEVE
;
A
#
# COMPACT_ATOMS: atom_id res chain seq x y z
N MET A 1 -10.86 -5.22 -3.96
CA MET A 1 -12.06 -6.09 -4.07
C MET A 1 -12.30 -6.69 -2.70
N ILE A 2 -13.55 -6.77 -2.23
CA ILE A 2 -13.91 -7.35 -0.93
C ILE A 2 -14.28 -8.82 -1.15
N ASP A 3 -13.79 -9.72 -0.30
CA ASP A 3 -13.95 -11.17 -0.48
C ASP A 3 -15.19 -11.75 0.23
N GLY A 4 -15.82 -10.96 1.12
CA GLY A 4 -17.03 -11.37 1.81
C GLY A 4 -17.44 -10.44 2.95
N TYR A 5 -18.44 -10.90 3.70
CA TYR A 5 -19.07 -10.17 4.80
C TYR A 5 -19.10 -11.00 6.07
N ILE A 6 -18.96 -10.35 7.23
CA ILE A 6 -19.13 -10.98 8.54
C ILE A 6 -19.99 -10.09 9.43
N ASN A 7 -20.96 -10.70 10.12
CA ASN A 7 -21.76 -9.98 11.09
C ASN A 7 -21.06 -9.94 12.47
N THR A 8 -21.55 -9.08 13.36
CA THR A 8 -21.03 -8.90 14.73
C THR A 8 -20.99 -10.19 15.55
N ALA A 9 -21.99 -11.06 15.46
CA ALA A 9 -22.05 -12.29 16.28
C ALA A 9 -20.99 -13.30 15.81
N SER A 10 -20.94 -13.56 14.51
CA SER A 10 -19.94 -14.47 13.92
C SER A 10 -18.50 -13.94 14.10
N LEU A 11 -18.29 -12.62 14.11
CA LEU A 11 -16.99 -12.05 14.40
C LEU A 11 -16.56 -12.30 15.86
N LYS A 12 -17.49 -12.19 16.82
CA LYS A 12 -17.20 -12.49 18.24
C LYS A 12 -16.84 -13.95 18.45
N GLU A 13 -17.63 -14.87 17.87
CA GLU A 13 -17.31 -16.31 17.91
C GLU A 13 -15.93 -16.60 17.32
N ARG A 14 -15.56 -15.92 16.24
CA ARG A 14 -14.23 -16.06 15.64
C ARG A 14 -13.12 -15.58 16.56
N PHE A 15 -13.32 -14.44 17.24
CA PHE A 15 -12.36 -13.90 18.21
C PHE A 15 -12.13 -14.81 19.41
N GLU A 16 -13.19 -15.48 19.90
CA GLU A 16 -13.07 -16.46 20.99
C GLU A 16 -12.22 -17.68 20.58
N GLN A 17 -12.31 -18.08 19.32
CA GLN A 17 -11.51 -19.19 18.78
C GLN A 17 -10.08 -18.77 18.43
N ALA A 18 -9.91 -17.59 17.85
CA ALA A 18 -8.65 -17.07 17.35
C ALA A 18 -8.68 -15.53 17.42
N PRO A 19 -8.10 -14.93 18.48
CA PRO A 19 -8.05 -13.47 18.61
C PRO A 19 -7.33 -12.83 17.43
N LEU A 20 -7.95 -11.83 16.83
CA LEU A 20 -7.36 -11.06 15.74
C LEU A 20 -6.72 -9.80 16.30
N VAL A 21 -5.52 -9.49 15.82
CA VAL A 21 -4.69 -8.41 16.36
C VAL A 21 -5.03 -7.07 15.72
N GLU A 22 -5.37 -7.08 14.43
CA GLU A 22 -5.53 -5.86 13.62
C GLU A 22 -6.78 -5.89 12.71
N CYS A 23 -7.34 -4.70 12.48
CA CYS A 23 -8.32 -4.44 11.43
C CYS A 23 -8.03 -3.11 10.72
N TYR A 24 -8.73 -2.86 9.61
CA TYR A 24 -8.52 -1.68 8.77
C TYR A 24 -9.80 -0.87 8.65
N GLY A 25 -9.65 0.45 8.74
CA GLY A 25 -10.70 1.42 8.41
C GLY A 25 -10.51 1.92 6.98
N VAL A 26 -11.42 1.53 6.09
CA VAL A 26 -11.37 1.85 4.66
C VAL A 26 -12.52 2.77 4.29
N ARG A 27 -12.23 3.85 3.56
CA ARG A 27 -13.23 4.75 2.99
C ARG A 27 -13.37 4.44 1.50
N PHE A 28 -14.57 4.12 1.04
CA PHE A 28 -14.84 3.92 -0.40
C PHE A 28 -15.23 5.26 -1.05
N GLU A 29 -14.75 5.52 -2.27
CA GLU A 29 -14.99 6.77 -3.02
C GLU A 29 -16.48 7.09 -3.17
N ASP A 30 -17.31 6.05 -3.33
CA ASP A 30 -18.75 6.17 -3.53
C ASP A 30 -19.53 6.56 -2.25
N SER A 31 -18.87 6.69 -1.10
CA SER A 31 -19.55 6.95 0.17
C SER A 31 -18.74 7.78 1.16
N ASP A 32 -19.40 8.74 1.82
CA ASP A 32 -18.83 9.53 2.91
C ASP A 32 -18.84 8.75 4.24
N SER A 33 -18.29 7.54 4.23
CA SER A 33 -18.26 6.64 5.39
C SER A 33 -17.06 5.70 5.34
N TYR A 34 -16.58 5.33 6.53
CA TYR A 34 -15.58 4.31 6.76
C TYR A 34 -16.24 2.95 6.94
N TYR A 35 -15.51 1.89 6.62
CA TYR A 35 -15.91 0.50 6.76
C TYR A 35 -14.78 -0.30 7.36
N MET A 36 -15.13 -1.21 8.26
CA MET A 36 -14.16 -2.07 8.92
C MET A 36 -13.88 -3.30 8.04
N VAL A 37 -12.63 -3.43 7.60
CA VAL A 37 -12.11 -4.57 6.86
C VAL A 37 -11.25 -5.40 7.81
N ILE A 38 -11.49 -6.71 7.82
CA ILE A 38 -10.90 -7.64 8.76
C ILE A 38 -10.21 -8.75 7.96
N PRO A 39 -8.90 -8.99 8.15
CA PRO A 39 -8.21 -10.09 7.51
C PRO A 39 -8.57 -11.41 8.21
N ILE A 40 -9.29 -12.29 7.53
CA ILE A 40 -9.67 -13.62 8.05
C ILE A 40 -9.30 -14.67 7.02
N ASP A 41 -8.44 -15.63 7.39
CA ASP A 41 -8.03 -16.75 6.54
C ASP A 41 -7.53 -16.30 5.15
N GLY A 42 -6.76 -15.21 5.11
CA GLY A 42 -6.21 -14.62 3.90
C GLY A 42 -7.21 -13.79 3.06
N LYS A 43 -8.44 -13.62 3.54
CA LYS A 43 -9.51 -12.86 2.87
C LYS A 43 -9.79 -11.53 3.56
N ARG A 44 -10.21 -10.54 2.77
CA ARG A 44 -10.66 -9.22 3.24
C ARG A 44 -12.17 -9.25 3.46
N ILE A 45 -12.56 -9.44 4.70
CA ILE A 45 -13.97 -9.57 5.08
C ILE A 45 -14.44 -8.26 5.71
N VAL A 46 -15.57 -7.74 5.23
CA VAL A 46 -16.13 -6.48 5.74
C VAL A 46 -17.16 -6.76 6.83
N LEU A 47 -17.11 -5.97 7.90
CA LEU A 47 -18.15 -6.00 8.93
C LEU A 47 -19.49 -5.55 8.33
N SER A 48 -20.51 -6.39 8.47
CA SER A 48 -21.85 -6.14 7.93
C SER A 48 -22.87 -5.74 8.98
N THR A 49 -23.94 -5.09 8.53
CA THR A 49 -25.14 -4.85 9.35
C THR A 49 -25.98 -6.12 9.42
N TRP A 50 -25.83 -6.91 10.49
CA TRP A 50 -26.64 -8.12 10.75
C TRP A 50 -26.63 -9.11 9.56
N ARG A 51 -27.57 -10.08 9.44
CA ARG A 51 -27.57 -11.22 8.48
C ARG A 51 -27.57 -10.85 6.97
N SER A 52 -27.19 -9.64 6.60
CA SER A 52 -27.20 -9.11 5.24
C SER A 52 -25.78 -8.92 4.69
N GLU A 53 -25.65 -8.97 3.36
CA GLU A 53 -24.44 -8.63 2.59
C GLU A 53 -24.20 -7.10 2.51
N VAL A 54 -24.69 -6.35 3.50
CA VAL A 54 -24.62 -4.88 3.52
C VAL A 54 -23.50 -4.45 4.46
N LYS A 55 -22.55 -3.70 3.93
CA LYS A 55 -21.42 -3.13 4.69
C LYS A 55 -21.94 -2.23 5.81
N LYS A 56 -21.42 -2.37 7.03
CA LYS A 56 -21.74 -1.47 8.15
C LYS A 56 -21.00 -0.13 7.99
N PRO A 57 -21.71 0.98 7.75
CA PRO A 57 -21.06 2.27 7.57
C PRO A 57 -20.73 2.92 8.92
N PHE A 58 -19.55 3.51 9.00
CA PHE A 58 -19.11 4.34 10.11
C PHE A 58 -18.85 5.76 9.61
N ARG A 59 -19.70 6.72 9.99
CA ARG A 59 -19.56 8.11 9.52
C ARG A 59 -18.28 8.80 9.98
N ARG A 60 -17.67 8.33 11.08
CA ARG A 60 -16.47 8.90 11.68
C ARG A 60 -15.46 7.80 11.99
N ALA A 61 -14.17 8.09 11.81
CA ALA A 61 -13.09 7.14 12.05
C ALA A 61 -13.07 6.68 13.51
N GLU A 62 -13.31 7.59 14.46
CA GLU A 62 -13.34 7.29 15.90
C GLU A 62 -14.44 6.28 16.27
N SER A 63 -15.57 6.32 15.54
CA SER A 63 -16.65 5.35 15.75
C SER A 63 -16.26 3.95 15.31
N LEU A 64 -15.45 3.83 14.26
CA LEU A 64 -14.89 2.56 13.81
C LEU A 64 -13.84 2.04 14.78
N ILE A 65 -12.91 2.89 15.23
CA ILE A 65 -11.88 2.54 16.22
C ILE A 65 -12.51 1.98 17.48
N LYS A 66 -13.46 2.72 18.04
CA LYS A 66 -14.14 2.30 19.28
C LYS A 66 -14.86 0.96 19.10
N GLU A 67 -15.47 0.73 17.94
CA GLU A 67 -16.09 -0.55 17.63
C GLU A 67 -15.04 -1.67 17.54
N ALA A 68 -13.88 -1.42 16.92
CA ALA A 68 -12.80 -2.39 16.82
C ALA A 68 -12.24 -2.76 18.21
N GLU A 69 -12.01 -1.77 19.06
CA GLU A 69 -11.59 -1.96 20.44
C GLU A 69 -12.61 -2.81 21.23
N ASN A 70 -13.91 -2.59 21.02
CA ASN A 70 -14.97 -3.39 21.64
C ASN A 70 -14.97 -4.87 21.20
N PHE A 71 -14.48 -5.18 20.00
CA PHE A 71 -14.27 -6.56 19.56
C PHE A 71 -12.98 -7.18 20.11
N GLY A 72 -12.05 -6.37 20.59
CA GLY A 72 -10.75 -6.81 21.10
C GLY A 72 -9.59 -6.64 20.11
N PHE A 73 -9.77 -5.88 19.02
CA PHE A 73 -8.64 -5.54 18.15
C PHE A 73 -7.66 -4.63 18.89
N THR A 74 -6.36 -4.93 18.80
CA THR A 74 -5.30 -4.14 19.43
C THR A 74 -4.82 -2.98 18.54
N SER A 75 -5.14 -3.03 17.25
CA SER A 75 -4.75 -2.00 16.28
C SER A 75 -5.82 -1.80 15.21
N THR A 76 -6.15 -0.54 14.91
CA THR A 76 -6.98 -0.15 13.77
C THR A 76 -6.18 0.75 12.86
N LYS A 77 -5.90 0.29 11.63
CA LYS A 77 -5.12 1.05 10.64
C LYS A 77 -6.05 1.79 9.68
N PHE A 78 -5.78 3.07 9.43
CA PHE A 78 -6.51 3.88 8.44
C PHE A 78 -5.58 4.21 7.29
N GLY A 79 -6.01 3.92 6.07
CA GLY A 79 -5.23 4.20 4.88
C GLY A 79 -5.56 3.24 3.75
N ALA A 80 -6.27 3.77 2.76
CA ALA A 80 -6.37 3.17 1.42
C ALA A 80 -4.99 3.03 0.72
N PHE A 81 -3.91 3.57 1.30
CA PHE A 81 -2.60 3.65 0.65
C PHE A 81 -1.81 2.34 0.61
N GLU A 82 -2.03 1.41 1.56
CA GLU A 82 -1.47 0.05 1.46
C GLU A 82 -2.37 -0.88 0.63
N GLU A 83 -3.68 -0.62 0.60
CA GLU A 83 -4.63 -1.41 -0.22
C GLU A 83 -4.60 -1.04 -1.71
N GLU A 84 -4.34 0.21 -2.08
CA GLU A 84 -4.04 0.60 -3.47
C GLU A 84 -2.69 0.05 -3.95
N LYS A 85 -1.67 0.01 -3.07
CA LYS A 85 -0.36 -0.58 -3.38
C LYS A 85 -0.39 -2.10 -3.54
N ILE A 86 -1.21 -2.80 -2.76
CA ILE A 86 -1.31 -4.26 -2.85
C ILE A 86 -2.31 -4.69 -3.94
N ALA A 87 -3.39 -3.94 -4.18
CA ALA A 87 -4.33 -4.20 -5.29
C ALA A 87 -3.79 -3.81 -6.68
N SER A 88 -2.78 -2.92 -6.76
CA SER A 88 -2.07 -2.58 -8.01
C SER A 88 -1.04 -3.61 -8.46
N PHE A 89 -0.77 -4.68 -7.68
CA PHE A 89 -0.04 -5.83 -8.22
C PHE A 89 -0.89 -6.69 -9.20
N GLY A 90 -2.19 -6.40 -9.34
CA GLY A 90 -3.11 -7.10 -10.25
C GLY A 90 -3.62 -6.27 -11.44
N LYS A 91 -3.29 -4.98 -11.51
CA LYS A 91 -3.45 -4.17 -12.73
C LYS A 91 -2.13 -3.45 -12.92
N THR A 92 -1.41 -3.81 -13.98
CA THR A 92 -0.34 -2.99 -14.54
C THR A 92 -0.77 -1.54 -14.46
N ASN A 93 -0.20 -0.77 -13.54
CA ASN A 93 -0.19 0.67 -13.69
C ASN A 93 0.32 0.88 -15.11
N ALA A 94 -0.46 1.59 -15.94
CA ALA A 94 0.03 1.98 -17.25
C ALA A 94 1.36 2.66 -16.98
N ILE A 95 2.45 1.99 -17.40
CA ILE A 95 3.77 2.57 -17.33
C ILE A 95 3.61 3.92 -18.02
N ALA A 96 3.91 5.00 -17.30
CA ALA A 96 3.81 6.33 -17.88
C ALA A 96 4.51 6.32 -19.24
N THR A 97 3.85 6.91 -20.25
CA THR A 97 4.31 6.80 -21.64
C THR A 97 5.72 7.36 -21.85
N ASP A 98 6.16 8.27 -20.97
CA ASP A 98 7.54 8.75 -20.94
C ASP A 98 8.45 7.84 -20.11
N LYS A 99 9.64 7.59 -20.66
CA LYS A 99 10.62 6.65 -20.10
C LYS A 99 11.07 7.04 -18.69
N LEU A 100 11.02 8.32 -18.34
CA LEU A 100 11.52 8.82 -17.06
C LEU A 100 10.52 8.55 -15.93
N SER A 101 9.24 8.84 -16.15
CA SER A 101 8.18 8.54 -15.19
C SER A 101 8.00 7.04 -14.99
N ALA A 102 8.20 6.24 -16.03
CA ALA A 102 8.31 4.78 -15.94
C ALA A 102 9.41 4.33 -14.97
N LEU A 103 10.61 4.91 -15.12
CA LEU A 103 11.75 4.60 -14.25
C LEU A 103 11.51 5.06 -12.81
N LYS A 104 10.99 6.28 -12.61
CA LYS A 104 10.59 6.81 -11.29
C LYS A 104 9.62 5.87 -10.59
N TYR A 105 8.60 5.41 -11.32
CA TYR A 105 7.61 4.46 -10.81
C TYR A 105 8.27 3.15 -10.37
N CYS A 106 9.09 2.52 -11.21
CA CYS A 106 9.79 1.28 -10.86
C CYS A 106 10.69 1.43 -9.62
N LEU A 107 11.48 2.51 -9.55
CA LEU A 107 12.39 2.77 -8.43
C LEU A 107 11.63 2.97 -7.11
N SER A 108 10.46 3.61 -7.15
CA SER A 108 9.63 3.83 -5.97
C SER A 108 9.10 2.53 -5.33
N LEU A 109 9.06 1.43 -6.09
CA LEU A 109 8.58 0.13 -5.62
C LEU A 109 9.67 -0.70 -4.94
N PHE A 110 10.94 -0.47 -5.28
CA PHE A 110 12.04 -1.32 -4.81
C PHE A 110 12.18 -1.38 -3.27
N PRO A 111 12.04 -0.27 -2.51
CA PRO A 111 12.09 -0.35 -1.05
C PRO A 111 10.98 -1.23 -0.46
N ALA A 112 9.76 -1.13 -1.01
CA ALA A 112 8.62 -1.92 -0.55
C ALA A 112 8.76 -3.42 -0.89
N LEU A 113 9.47 -3.74 -1.96
CA LEU A 113 9.76 -5.11 -2.39
C LEU A 113 11.04 -5.68 -1.75
N GLY A 114 11.74 -4.91 -0.92
CA GLY A 114 13.03 -5.31 -0.35
C GLY A 114 14.13 -5.48 -1.40
N ILE A 115 13.99 -4.85 -2.58
CA ILE A 115 14.96 -4.94 -3.68
C ILE A 115 16.00 -3.83 -3.50
N LYS A 116 17.28 -4.20 -3.55
CA LYS A 116 18.42 -3.28 -3.58
C LYS A 116 19.15 -3.35 -4.91
N LEU A 117 19.54 -2.19 -5.44
CA LEU A 117 20.34 -2.10 -6.66
C LEU A 117 21.81 -2.23 -6.31
N LYS A 118 22.45 -3.29 -6.78
CA LYS A 118 23.87 -3.52 -6.51
C LYS A 118 24.72 -2.75 -7.50
N ILE A 119 25.68 -1.97 -7.00
CA ILE A 119 26.69 -1.30 -7.82
C ILE A 119 28.07 -1.49 -7.18
N LYS A 120 29.10 -1.65 -8.01
CA LYS A 120 30.47 -1.67 -7.51
C LYS A 120 30.84 -0.29 -6.96
N ARG A 121 31.56 -0.24 -5.84
CA ARG A 121 32.09 1.02 -5.28
C ARG A 121 32.81 1.89 -6.33
N THR A 122 33.64 1.28 -7.15
CA THR A 122 34.36 1.99 -8.23
C THR A 122 33.43 2.65 -9.25
N ASP A 123 32.27 2.06 -9.51
CA ASP A 123 31.30 2.61 -10.46
C ASP A 123 30.42 3.69 -9.81
N PHE A 124 30.16 3.57 -8.50
CA PHE A 124 29.49 4.60 -7.70
C PHE A 124 30.35 5.86 -7.57
N ASP A 125 31.63 5.71 -7.20
CA ASP A 125 32.56 6.81 -6.99
C ASP A 125 32.87 7.56 -8.29
N ASN A 126 32.81 6.88 -9.44
CA ASN A 126 32.99 7.47 -10.76
C ASN A 126 31.69 8.03 -11.36
N SER A 127 30.64 8.23 -10.57
CA SER A 127 29.39 8.87 -10.99
C SER A 127 28.70 8.21 -12.19
N LYS A 128 28.87 6.88 -12.39
CA LYS A 128 28.25 6.17 -13.52
C LYS A 128 26.72 6.18 -13.49
N ILE A 129 26.13 6.41 -12.33
CA ILE A 129 24.67 6.58 -12.17
C ILE A 129 24.24 7.86 -12.88
N ASP A 130 24.92 8.97 -12.59
CA ASP A 130 24.64 10.28 -13.16
C ASP A 130 24.85 10.27 -14.68
N GLU A 131 25.97 9.70 -15.14
CA GLU A 131 26.26 9.52 -16.58
C GLU A 131 25.19 8.67 -17.29
N GLY A 132 24.73 7.59 -16.64
CA GLY A 132 23.68 6.71 -17.17
C GLY A 132 22.36 7.47 -17.38
N ILE A 133 21.95 8.25 -16.37
CA ILE A 133 20.74 9.08 -16.44
C ILE A 133 20.87 10.16 -17.52
N ASP A 134 22.00 10.87 -17.55
CA ASP A 134 22.26 11.89 -18.56
C ASP A 134 22.34 11.32 -19.98
N SER A 135 22.83 10.11 -20.17
CA SER A 135 22.87 9.49 -21.49
C SER A 135 21.48 9.11 -22.01
N TYR A 136 20.58 8.69 -21.11
CA TYR A 136 19.30 8.09 -21.47
C TYR A 136 18.12 9.07 -21.45
N PHE A 137 18.21 10.14 -20.64
CA PHE A 137 17.14 11.11 -20.41
C PHE A 137 17.50 12.55 -20.82
N ARG A 138 18.30 12.70 -21.89
CA ARG A 138 18.80 14.01 -22.36
C ARG A 138 17.74 15.07 -22.57
N SER A 139 16.51 14.68 -22.93
CA SER A 139 15.37 15.55 -23.20
C SER A 139 14.66 16.11 -21.97
N GLU A 140 14.98 15.60 -20.78
CA GLU A 140 14.28 15.90 -19.54
C GLU A 140 14.88 17.11 -18.82
N SER A 141 14.09 17.75 -17.95
CA SER A 141 14.56 18.91 -17.18
C SER A 141 15.62 18.53 -16.16
N GLU A 142 16.55 19.46 -15.87
CA GLU A 142 17.67 19.23 -14.95
C GLU A 142 17.18 18.85 -13.54
N GLY A 143 16.12 19.49 -13.05
CA GLY A 143 15.50 19.17 -11.76
C GLY A 143 14.95 17.74 -11.70
N GLU A 144 14.41 17.22 -12.81
CA GLU A 144 13.89 15.86 -12.84
C GLU A 144 14.99 14.80 -12.86
N LYS A 145 16.10 15.08 -13.53
CA LYS A 145 17.27 14.19 -13.55
C LYS A 145 17.88 14.04 -12.16
N ILE A 146 18.03 15.15 -11.44
CA ILE A 146 18.52 15.18 -10.05
C ILE A 146 17.64 14.30 -9.16
N LEU A 147 16.32 14.47 -9.23
CA LEU A 147 15.37 13.67 -8.45
C LEU A 147 15.49 12.16 -8.73
N VAL A 148 15.69 11.76 -9.99
CA VAL A 148 15.87 10.34 -10.34
C VAL A 148 17.21 9.80 -9.84
N CYS A 149 18.29 10.57 -9.98
CA CYS A 149 19.60 10.20 -9.43
C CYS A 149 19.52 9.96 -7.92
N ASP A 150 18.85 10.84 -7.18
CA ASP A 150 18.68 10.72 -5.73
C ASP A 150 17.88 9.47 -5.35
N LEU A 151 16.80 9.17 -6.09
CA LEU A 151 16.00 7.95 -5.88
C LEU A 151 16.83 6.68 -6.11
N ILE A 152 17.66 6.64 -7.15
CA ILE A 152 18.54 5.49 -7.41
C ILE A 152 19.57 5.37 -6.29
N LYS A 153 20.31 6.44 -6.01
CA LYS A 153 21.37 6.45 -4.98
C LYS A 153 20.83 6.06 -3.60
N GLY A 154 19.63 6.51 -3.24
CA GLY A 154 18.95 6.16 -1.99
C GLY A 154 18.55 4.69 -1.87
N ASN A 155 18.52 3.94 -2.98
CA ASN A 155 18.17 2.51 -2.98
C ASN A 155 19.27 1.59 -3.51
N VAL A 156 20.49 2.09 -3.61
CA VAL A 156 21.66 1.31 -4.02
C VAL A 156 22.34 0.67 -2.81
N GLU A 157 22.82 -0.56 -3.00
CA GLU A 157 23.77 -1.25 -2.14
C GLU A 157 25.13 -1.23 -2.84
N VAL A 158 26.11 -0.59 -2.21
CA VAL A 158 27.47 -0.49 -2.75
C VAL A 158 28.27 -1.71 -2.33
N GLU A 159 28.69 -2.50 -3.31
CA GLU A 159 29.51 -3.72 -3.16
C GLU A 159 31.00 -3.46 -3.44
#